data_AF-N6XJC1-F1
#
_entry.id   AF-N6XJC1-F1
#
_cell.length_a   1.000
_cell.length_b   1.000
_cell.length_c   1.000
_cell.angle_alpha   90.00
_cell.angle_beta   90.00
_cell.angle_gamma   90.00
#
_symmetry.space_group_name_H-M   'P 1'
#
loop_
_entity.id
_entity.type
_entity.pdbx_description
1 polymer ?
#
loop_
_entity_poly.entity_id
_entity_poly.type
_entity_poly.pdbx_seq_one_letter_code
_entity_poly.pdbx_strand_id
1 'polypeptide(L)'
;MKRNALKIILFGLTLILRRALNKYPRARKHAGSRTCIAQIKLKDDSIGRYYSICGGRVVSSAGIHPNPDVTMCFHNLETAFKFLKPGVSQAEVIHAAKNFRVVMMGKDELVVWFMQLLNLTQSGGWEFGTKMPDGTTRFTTNTNGGPLFVYVKDDKIVRMTPIDLDERDAPAWKIKARGRTFMPNRRITANPHALCLKSMVYSEKRILHPMKRVDFDPNGERNPQNRGKSGYVRISWDEALDIVANEIKRQKQKYGPGSITIQHGSHHQWGNVNYYLSSLMRFGNLIGFTRVHHNPDSWEGWYWGAQHHYGNSLRVGLPGHYGLVEDCLKEAEQIVFWSSDPESTNGYASAYEATQRRFWAKELGIDFIHIDPHLNATAQLFGGRWIPIKPTTDAALALSIMQVWIEEGLYDKDYVATRTTGFDEWRAYVMGEEDGIPKTPEWQEPETGVPARVVRALARSWGKKKTYLAAGGYGTGLGGACRSATGSQWARHMILMMAMQGWGKPGVNFGNLQIGAPVDSTFYLVLRAIWGK
;
A
#
# COMPACT_ATOMS: atom_id res chain seq x y z
N MET A 1 2.78 -51.01 1.89
CA MET A 1 3.76 -50.07 1.29
C MET A 1 3.73 -48.66 1.90
N LYS A 2 2.63 -47.89 1.84
CA LYS A 2 2.59 -46.49 2.32
C LYS A 2 2.92 -46.28 3.81
N ARG A 3 2.52 -47.19 4.70
CA ARG A 3 2.86 -47.14 6.15
C ARG A 3 4.38 -47.21 6.40
N ASN A 4 5.07 -48.16 5.76
CA ASN A 4 6.52 -48.29 5.86
C ASN A 4 7.23 -47.08 5.24
N ALA A 5 6.70 -46.57 4.12
CA ALA A 5 7.23 -45.35 3.51
C ALA A 5 7.15 -44.15 4.46
N LEU A 6 6.03 -43.94 5.18
CA LEU A 6 5.93 -42.86 6.17
C LEU A 6 6.95 -43.04 7.32
N LYS A 7 7.12 -44.26 7.84
CA LYS A 7 8.15 -44.54 8.86
C LYS A 7 9.56 -44.17 8.38
N ILE A 8 9.88 -44.50 7.13
CA ILE A 8 11.15 -44.15 6.47
C ILE A 8 11.29 -42.63 6.31
N ILE A 9 10.24 -41.93 5.85
CA ILE A 9 10.24 -40.47 5.70
C ILE A 9 10.50 -39.78 7.05
N LEU A 10 9.81 -40.21 8.11
CA LEU A 10 10.01 -39.67 9.46
C LEU A 10 11.44 -39.94 9.96
N PHE A 11 11.98 -41.13 9.75
CA PHE A 11 13.38 -41.38 10.08
C PHE A 11 14.33 -40.49 9.27
N GLY A 12 14.10 -40.37 7.96
CA GLY A 12 14.86 -39.54 7.04
C GLY A 12 14.91 -38.06 7.45
N LEU A 13 13.85 -37.52 8.05
CA LEU A 13 13.84 -36.16 8.59
C LEU A 13 14.96 -35.94 9.64
N THR A 14 15.30 -36.97 10.42
CA THR A 14 16.43 -36.93 11.37
C THR A 14 17.75 -36.65 10.65
N LEU A 15 17.98 -37.33 9.53
CA LEU A 15 19.18 -37.18 8.72
C LEU A 15 19.21 -35.80 8.05
N ILE A 16 18.05 -35.34 7.56
CA ILE A 16 17.89 -34.00 6.97
C ILE A 16 18.20 -32.92 8.00
N LEU A 17 17.63 -33.01 9.21
CA LEU A 17 17.91 -32.09 10.30
C LEU A 17 19.41 -32.09 10.66
N ARG A 18 20.01 -33.26 10.89
CA ARG A 18 21.45 -33.37 11.17
C ARG A 18 22.30 -32.74 10.06
N ARG A 19 21.98 -33.02 8.79
CA ARG A 19 22.67 -32.43 7.64
C ARG A 19 22.54 -30.91 7.63
N ALA A 20 21.35 -30.38 7.89
CA ALA A 20 21.11 -28.94 7.96
C ALA A 20 21.91 -28.27 9.09
N LEU A 21 21.97 -28.87 10.27
CA LEU A 21 22.74 -28.36 11.42
C LEU A 21 24.26 -28.41 11.19
N ASN A 22 24.73 -29.42 10.45
CA ASN A 22 26.12 -29.53 10.07
C ASN A 22 26.47 -28.50 8.99
N LYS A 23 25.64 -28.38 7.95
CA LYS A 23 25.92 -27.56 6.75
C LYS A 23 25.64 -26.06 6.95
N TYR A 24 24.61 -25.70 7.72
CA TYR A 24 24.12 -24.32 7.79
C TYR A 24 24.31 -23.74 9.20
N PRO A 25 25.20 -22.75 9.38
CA PRO A 25 25.42 -22.10 10.68
C PRO A 25 24.15 -21.50 11.28
N ARG A 26 23.26 -20.96 10.44
CA ARG A 26 21.96 -20.41 10.87
C ARG A 26 21.06 -21.48 11.49
N ALA A 27 20.99 -22.67 10.88
CA ALA A 27 20.22 -23.78 11.42
C ALA A 27 20.80 -24.24 12.76
N ARG A 28 22.14 -24.34 12.87
CA ARG A 28 22.82 -24.70 14.11
C ARG A 28 22.55 -23.71 15.25
N LYS A 29 22.69 -22.41 14.98
CA LYS A 29 22.40 -21.34 15.96
C LYS A 29 20.94 -21.38 16.41
N HIS A 30 20.01 -21.56 15.46
CA HIS A 30 18.58 -21.65 15.77
C HIS A 30 18.25 -22.89 16.60
N ALA A 31 18.79 -24.07 16.26
CA ALA A 31 18.58 -25.28 17.04
C ALA A 31 19.26 -25.26 18.42
N GLY A 32 20.32 -24.47 18.60
CA GLY A 32 20.99 -24.29 19.88
C GLY A 32 20.29 -23.32 20.83
N SER A 33 19.30 -22.54 20.36
CA SER A 33 18.65 -21.51 21.18
C SER A 33 17.60 -22.06 22.15
N ARG A 34 17.16 -23.32 21.98
CA ARG A 34 16.13 -23.97 22.81
C ARG A 34 16.40 -25.48 22.90
N THR A 35 15.85 -26.10 23.94
CA THR A 35 15.71 -27.56 24.07
C THR A 35 14.26 -27.92 23.82
N CYS A 36 14.00 -28.94 23.00
CA CYS A 36 12.65 -29.33 22.61
C CYS A 36 12.57 -30.81 22.22
N ILE A 37 11.55 -31.51 22.70
CA ILE A 37 11.11 -32.82 22.21
C ILE A 37 9.93 -32.59 21.27
N ALA A 38 10.21 -32.62 19.97
CA ALA A 38 9.18 -32.48 18.94
C ALA A 38 8.70 -33.85 18.47
N GLN A 39 7.40 -34.02 18.23
CA GLN A 39 6.78 -35.25 17.79
C GLN A 39 6.04 -35.04 16.47
N ILE A 40 6.17 -36.00 15.56
CA ILE A 40 5.34 -36.06 14.35
C ILE A 40 4.60 -37.40 14.36
N LYS A 41 3.27 -37.37 14.28
CA LYS A 41 2.43 -38.57 14.37
C LYS A 41 1.18 -38.53 13.49
N LEU A 42 0.56 -39.69 13.31
CA LEU A 42 -0.83 -39.81 12.86
C LEU A 42 -1.80 -39.63 14.04
N LYS A 43 -3.00 -39.13 13.76
CA LYS A 43 -4.04 -38.89 14.77
C LYS A 43 -4.46 -40.16 15.52
N ASP A 44 -4.40 -41.30 14.85
CA ASP A 44 -4.72 -42.62 15.42
C ASP A 44 -3.56 -43.27 16.19
N ASP A 45 -2.45 -42.54 16.39
CA ASP A 45 -1.24 -43.01 17.08
C ASP A 45 -0.57 -44.27 16.47
N SER A 46 -1.03 -44.71 15.29
CA SER A 46 -0.53 -45.93 14.65
C SER A 46 0.91 -45.79 14.13
N ILE A 47 1.34 -44.56 13.84
CA ILE A 47 2.69 -44.21 13.39
C ILE A 47 3.09 -42.87 13.98
N GLY A 48 4.28 -42.82 14.60
CA GLY A 48 4.94 -41.58 14.96
C GLY A 48 6.43 -41.75 15.19
N ARG A 49 7.11 -40.61 15.30
CA ARG A 49 8.50 -40.48 15.70
C ARG A 49 8.67 -39.17 16.44
N TYR A 50 9.48 -39.19 17.49
CA TYR A 50 9.86 -37.99 18.22
C TYR A 50 11.34 -37.68 18.04
N TYR A 51 11.67 -36.39 18.13
CA TYR A 51 12.99 -35.80 17.89
C TYR A 51 13.37 -34.99 19.13
N SER A 52 14.40 -35.44 19.83
CA SER A 52 15.01 -34.73 20.95
C SER A 52 16.10 -33.79 20.39
N ILE A 53 15.87 -32.49 20.54
CA ILE A 53 16.74 -31.44 20.03
C ILE A 53 17.30 -30.68 21.24
N CYS A 54 18.61 -30.77 21.45
CA CYS A 54 19.28 -30.15 22.59
C CYS A 54 20.71 -29.75 22.19
N GLY A 55 21.10 -28.52 22.50
CA GLY A 55 22.46 -28.03 22.23
C GLY A 55 22.88 -28.13 20.76
N GLY A 56 21.95 -27.97 19.82
CA GLY A 56 22.22 -28.12 18.38
C GLY A 56 22.46 -29.56 17.91
N ARG A 57 22.12 -30.57 18.71
CA ARG A 57 22.13 -31.99 18.35
C ARG A 57 20.70 -32.53 18.21
N VAL A 58 20.52 -33.51 17.33
CA VAL A 58 19.22 -34.15 17.07
C VAL A 58 19.35 -35.66 17.20
N VAL A 59 18.53 -36.24 18.07
CA VAL A 59 18.32 -37.68 18.21
C VAL A 59 16.84 -37.97 17.99
N SER A 60 16.48 -39.11 17.43
CA SER A 60 15.08 -39.46 17.24
C SER A 60 14.82 -40.93 17.49
N SER A 61 13.60 -41.24 17.93
CA SER A 61 13.16 -42.60 18.24
C SER A 61 11.77 -42.85 17.67
N ALA A 62 11.53 -44.06 17.16
CA ALA A 62 10.21 -44.45 16.66
C ALA A 62 9.22 -44.59 17.82
N GLY A 63 7.94 -44.35 17.54
CA GLY A 63 6.86 -44.44 18.52
C GLY A 63 6.33 -43.08 18.94
N ILE A 64 5.45 -43.11 19.95
CA ILE A 64 4.78 -41.93 20.51
C ILE A 64 5.44 -41.62 21.86
N HIS A 65 5.95 -40.40 21.98
CA HIS A 65 6.47 -39.86 23.23
C HIS A 65 5.28 -39.50 24.15
N PRO A 66 5.33 -39.86 25.45
CA PRO A 66 4.22 -39.61 26.37
C PRO A 66 4.01 -38.13 26.68
N ASN A 67 5.09 -37.32 26.66
CA ASN A 67 5.03 -35.90 26.99
C ASN A 67 5.91 -35.06 26.06
N PRO A 68 5.53 -34.86 24.79
CA PRO A 68 6.29 -34.03 23.85
C PRO A 68 6.01 -32.54 24.08
N ASP A 69 7.02 -31.69 23.87
CA ASP A 69 6.86 -30.24 23.94
C ASP A 69 6.03 -29.69 22.77
N VAL A 70 6.18 -30.32 21.59
CA VAL A 70 5.50 -29.96 20.35
C VAL A 70 5.04 -31.23 19.65
N THR A 71 3.81 -31.24 19.12
CA THR A 71 3.29 -32.31 18.28
C THR A 71 2.74 -31.77 16.97
N MET A 72 3.25 -32.27 15.84
CA MET A 72 2.65 -32.17 14.52
C MET A 72 1.82 -33.44 14.27
N CYS A 73 0.50 -33.30 14.26
CA CYS A 73 -0.43 -34.39 14.11
C CYS A 73 -1.09 -34.35 12.73
N PHE A 74 -0.93 -35.42 11.95
CA PHE A 74 -1.62 -35.58 10.66
C PHE A 74 -2.90 -36.39 10.84
N HIS A 75 -3.97 -35.94 10.18
CA HIS A 75 -5.27 -36.59 10.27
C HIS A 75 -5.26 -38.03 9.76
N ASN A 76 -4.53 -38.29 8.67
CA ASN A 76 -4.40 -39.63 8.09
C ASN A 76 -3.06 -39.82 7.35
N LEU A 77 -2.78 -41.08 7.01
CA LEU A 77 -1.56 -41.50 6.31
C LEU A 77 -1.37 -40.78 4.96
N GLU A 78 -2.43 -40.55 4.21
CA GLU A 78 -2.34 -39.91 2.90
C GLU A 78 -1.89 -38.45 3.01
N THR A 79 -2.46 -37.71 3.96
CA THR A 79 -2.07 -36.33 4.23
C THR A 79 -0.61 -36.26 4.66
N ALA A 80 -0.20 -37.10 5.63
CA ALA A 80 1.18 -37.15 6.09
C ALA A 80 2.16 -37.46 4.95
N PHE A 81 1.82 -38.43 4.10
CA PHE A 81 2.65 -38.81 2.97
C PHE A 81 2.76 -37.69 1.92
N LYS A 82 1.66 -37.03 1.56
CA LYS A 82 1.67 -35.90 0.60
C LYS A 82 2.47 -34.72 1.15
N PHE A 83 2.27 -34.39 2.44
CA PHE A 83 2.86 -33.23 3.09
C PHE A 83 4.37 -33.36 3.33
N LEU A 84 4.84 -34.54 3.74
CA LEU A 84 6.25 -34.77 4.07
C LEU A 84 7.08 -35.24 2.87
N LYS A 85 6.46 -35.39 1.69
CA LYS A 85 7.16 -35.78 0.46
C LYS A 85 8.12 -34.64 0.03
N PRO A 86 9.37 -34.97 -0.34
CA PRO A 86 10.27 -34.00 -0.97
C PRO A 86 9.62 -33.35 -2.21
N GLY A 87 9.74 -32.03 -2.35
CA GLY A 87 9.19 -31.29 -3.50
C GLY A 87 7.67 -31.08 -3.47
N VAL A 88 7.01 -31.23 -2.31
CA VAL A 88 5.59 -30.86 -2.15
C VAL A 88 5.36 -29.40 -2.52
N SER A 89 4.24 -29.10 -3.18
CA SER A 89 3.88 -27.71 -3.48
C SER A 89 3.45 -26.97 -2.21
N GLN A 90 3.78 -25.69 -2.12
CA GLN A 90 3.34 -24.85 -1.00
C GLN A 90 1.81 -24.75 -0.92
N ALA A 91 1.12 -24.82 -2.07
CA ALA A 91 -0.34 -24.83 -2.14
C ALA A 91 -0.93 -26.04 -1.39
N GLU A 92 -0.36 -27.23 -1.55
CA GLU A 92 -0.80 -28.45 -0.83
C GLU A 92 -0.53 -28.35 0.67
N VAL A 93 0.63 -27.82 1.07
CA VAL A 93 0.97 -27.55 2.48
C VAL A 93 -0.07 -26.61 3.12
N ILE A 94 -0.38 -25.51 2.43
CA ILE A 94 -1.38 -24.52 2.88
C ILE A 94 -2.77 -25.15 2.94
N HIS A 95 -3.15 -25.92 1.91
CA HIS A 95 -4.45 -26.58 1.85
C HIS A 95 -4.63 -27.58 3.00
N ALA A 96 -3.60 -28.37 3.33
CA ALA A 96 -3.63 -29.28 4.47
C ALA A 96 -3.78 -28.54 5.81
N ALA A 97 -3.06 -27.43 5.99
CA ALA A 97 -3.15 -26.63 7.21
C ALA A 97 -4.53 -25.94 7.35
N LYS A 98 -5.04 -25.31 6.28
CA LYS A 98 -6.33 -24.61 6.29
C LYS A 98 -7.52 -25.54 6.55
N ASN A 99 -7.45 -26.78 6.08
CA ASN A 99 -8.50 -27.78 6.29
C ASN A 99 -8.25 -28.65 7.54
N PHE A 100 -7.37 -28.22 8.45
CA PHE A 100 -7.07 -28.92 9.70
C PHE A 100 -6.66 -30.39 9.51
N ARG A 101 -6.08 -30.72 8.35
CA ARG A 101 -5.56 -32.07 8.05
C ARG A 101 -4.19 -32.29 8.69
N VAL A 102 -3.51 -31.21 9.07
CA VAL A 102 -2.36 -31.19 9.95
C VAL A 102 -2.60 -30.16 11.05
N VAL A 103 -2.30 -30.53 12.29
CA VAL A 103 -2.46 -29.66 13.47
C VAL A 103 -1.14 -29.61 14.23
N MET A 104 -0.74 -28.42 14.65
CA MET A 104 0.38 -28.20 15.57
C MET A 104 -0.17 -28.01 16.98
N MET A 105 0.40 -28.71 17.94
CA MET A 105 0.05 -28.64 19.36
C MET A 105 1.33 -28.43 20.18
N GLY A 106 1.25 -27.71 21.29
CA GLY A 106 2.38 -27.39 22.15
C GLY A 106 2.43 -25.91 22.50
N LYS A 107 3.49 -25.49 23.22
CA LYS A 107 3.71 -24.06 23.49
C LYS A 107 4.00 -23.33 22.17
N ASP A 108 3.30 -22.23 21.91
CA ASP A 108 3.42 -21.46 20.66
C ASP A 108 4.88 -21.11 20.31
N GLU A 109 5.67 -20.69 21.29
CA GLU A 109 7.08 -20.35 21.08
C GLU A 109 7.90 -21.54 20.55
N LEU A 110 7.61 -22.76 21.03
CA LEU A 110 8.30 -23.98 20.63
C LEU A 110 7.77 -24.50 19.30
N VAL A 111 6.46 -24.36 19.05
CA VAL A 111 5.85 -24.66 17.74
C VAL A 111 6.50 -23.81 16.65
N VAL A 112 6.54 -22.49 16.83
CA VAL A 112 7.17 -21.56 15.87
C VAL A 112 8.65 -21.88 15.70
N TRP A 113 9.36 -22.09 16.81
CA TRP A 113 10.77 -22.44 16.78
C TRP A 113 11.03 -23.74 15.99
N PHE A 114 10.25 -24.80 16.23
CA PHE A 114 10.41 -26.08 15.55
C PHE A 114 10.07 -25.98 14.06
N MET A 115 8.98 -25.29 13.72
CA MET A 115 8.61 -25.05 12.31
C MET A 115 9.69 -24.24 11.58
N GLN A 116 10.27 -23.24 12.23
CA GLN A 116 11.37 -22.47 11.64
C GLN A 116 12.62 -23.34 11.44
N LEU A 117 12.90 -24.27 12.37
CA LEU A 117 13.98 -25.23 12.20
C LEU A 117 13.76 -26.14 10.99
N LEU A 118 12.53 -26.65 10.80
CA LEU A 118 12.16 -27.43 9.62
C LEU A 118 12.35 -26.62 8.33
N ASN A 119 11.92 -25.35 8.30
CA ASN A 119 12.14 -24.47 7.15
C ASN A 119 13.62 -24.29 6.81
N LEU A 120 14.47 -24.12 7.83
CA LEU A 120 15.93 -23.96 7.66
C LEU A 120 16.60 -25.21 7.08
N THR A 121 15.98 -26.38 7.14
CA THR A 121 16.51 -27.56 6.43
C THR A 121 16.48 -27.39 4.91
N GLN A 122 15.55 -26.58 4.40
CA GLN A 122 15.35 -26.32 2.98
C GLN A 122 16.00 -24.99 2.57
N SER A 123 15.89 -23.95 3.41
CA SER A 123 16.32 -22.59 3.10
C SER A 123 17.65 -22.17 3.74
N GLY A 124 18.25 -23.01 4.60
CA GLY A 124 19.46 -22.64 5.35
C GLY A 124 20.69 -22.34 4.48
N GLY A 125 20.69 -22.83 3.23
CA GLY A 125 21.73 -22.56 2.23
C GLY A 125 21.36 -21.47 1.22
N TRP A 126 20.21 -20.81 1.37
CA TRP A 126 19.83 -19.73 0.47
C TRP A 126 20.70 -18.50 0.74
N GLU A 127 21.45 -18.10 -0.27
CA GLU A 127 22.11 -16.81 -0.31
C GLU A 127 21.15 -15.80 -0.95
N PHE A 128 20.90 -14.71 -0.24
CA PHE A 128 20.08 -13.62 -0.75
C PHE A 128 20.97 -12.55 -1.37
N GLY A 129 20.50 -11.98 -2.48
CA GLY A 129 21.18 -10.91 -3.21
C GLY A 129 22.08 -11.40 -4.33
N THR A 130 22.54 -10.46 -5.15
CA THR A 130 23.41 -10.69 -6.30
C THR A 130 24.79 -10.11 -6.00
N LYS A 131 25.86 -10.90 -6.14
CA LYS A 131 27.23 -10.39 -6.01
C LYS A 131 27.55 -9.45 -7.17
N MET A 132 28.15 -8.31 -6.85
CA MET A 132 28.51 -7.27 -7.81
C MET A 132 30.03 -7.21 -8.02
N PRO A 133 30.52 -6.74 -9.19
CA PRO A 133 31.96 -6.64 -9.47
C PRO A 133 32.75 -5.77 -8.49
N ASP A 134 32.10 -4.78 -7.85
CA ASP A 134 32.73 -3.88 -6.87
C ASP A 134 32.82 -4.47 -5.45
N GLY A 135 32.50 -5.76 -5.31
CA GLY A 135 32.50 -6.49 -4.04
C GLY A 135 31.25 -6.25 -3.18
N THR A 136 30.30 -5.43 -3.62
CA THR A 136 29.01 -5.29 -2.93
C THR A 136 28.10 -6.49 -3.22
N THR A 137 27.12 -6.72 -2.34
CA THR A 137 25.97 -7.60 -2.61
C THR A 137 24.73 -6.75 -2.81
N ARG A 138 24.08 -6.90 -3.97
CA ARG A 138 22.87 -6.17 -4.36
C ARG A 138 21.62 -6.91 -3.91
N PHE A 139 20.80 -6.26 -3.10
CA PHE A 139 19.49 -6.71 -2.64
C PHE A 139 18.39 -5.85 -3.25
N THR A 140 17.13 -6.24 -3.04
CA THR A 140 15.96 -5.44 -3.38
C THR A 140 15.23 -5.00 -2.12
N THR A 141 14.61 -3.83 -2.18
CA THR A 141 13.67 -3.33 -1.17
C THR A 141 12.57 -2.52 -1.85
N ASN A 142 11.50 -2.23 -1.10
CA ASN A 142 10.48 -1.30 -1.54
C ASN A 142 10.20 -0.24 -0.47
N THR A 143 9.76 0.94 -0.91
CA THR A 143 9.53 2.11 -0.06
C THR A 143 8.24 2.83 -0.49
N ASN A 144 7.78 3.79 0.31
CA ASN A 144 6.68 4.67 -0.09
C ASN A 144 7.04 5.59 -1.28
N GLY A 145 8.30 5.60 -1.71
CA GLY A 145 8.77 6.35 -2.86
C GLY A 145 9.28 5.46 -3.99
N GLY A 146 8.87 4.19 -4.04
CA GLY A 146 9.23 3.26 -5.10
C GLY A 146 10.29 2.21 -4.70
N PRO A 147 10.43 1.16 -5.53
CA PRO A 147 11.35 0.05 -5.28
C PRO A 147 12.78 0.42 -5.64
N LEU A 148 13.72 -0.17 -4.89
CA LEU A 148 15.14 0.16 -4.98
C LEU A 148 16.01 -1.11 -4.96
N PHE A 149 17.13 -1.05 -5.68
CA PHE A 149 18.28 -1.88 -5.35
C PHE A 149 19.03 -1.31 -4.15
N VAL A 150 19.50 -2.18 -3.27
CA VAL A 150 20.30 -1.84 -2.08
C VAL A 150 21.62 -2.58 -2.14
N TYR A 151 22.73 -1.86 -2.11
CA TYR A 151 24.06 -2.44 -2.20
C TYR A 151 24.71 -2.45 -0.83
N VAL A 152 25.12 -3.63 -0.37
CA VAL A 152 25.67 -3.86 0.96
C VAL A 152 27.08 -4.42 0.85
N LYS A 153 27.99 -3.92 1.67
CA LYS A 153 29.35 -4.43 1.84
C LYS A 153 29.71 -4.36 3.32
N ASP A 154 30.32 -5.41 3.85
CA ASP A 154 30.71 -5.51 5.26
C ASP A 154 29.55 -5.17 6.22
N ASP A 155 28.37 -5.75 5.93
CA ASP A 155 27.10 -5.54 6.65
C ASP A 155 26.62 -4.08 6.74
N LYS A 156 27.12 -3.19 5.87
CA LYS A 156 26.71 -1.79 5.77
C LYS A 156 26.09 -1.47 4.42
N ILE A 157 25.00 -0.72 4.42
CA ILE A 157 24.40 -0.18 3.21
C ILE A 157 25.35 0.88 2.64
N VAL A 158 25.86 0.63 1.45
CA VAL A 158 26.76 1.53 0.72
C VAL A 158 25.94 2.55 -0.07
N ARG A 159 24.96 2.07 -0.84
CA ARG A 159 24.11 2.91 -1.71
C ARG A 159 22.77 2.24 -2.02
N MET A 160 21.83 3.06 -2.46
CA MET A 160 20.51 2.65 -2.94
C MET A 160 20.29 3.29 -4.31
N THR A 161 19.74 2.54 -5.26
CA THR A 161 19.48 3.04 -6.62
C THR A 161 18.12 2.61 -7.11
N PRO A 162 17.53 3.33 -8.08
CA PRO A 162 16.40 2.80 -8.84
C PRO A 162 16.75 1.46 -9.52
N ILE A 163 15.73 0.75 -9.97
CA ILE A 163 15.86 -0.59 -10.59
C ILE A 163 15.83 -0.46 -12.10
N ASP A 164 16.91 -0.84 -12.76
CA ASP A 164 16.94 -1.06 -14.21
C ASP A 164 16.48 -2.49 -14.52
N LEU A 165 15.52 -2.63 -15.44
CA LEU A 165 14.96 -3.92 -15.86
C LEU A 165 15.73 -4.46 -17.05
N ASP A 166 16.06 -5.75 -17.03
CA ASP A 166 16.82 -6.40 -18.09
C ASP A 166 15.97 -7.39 -18.90
N GLU A 167 16.58 -8.10 -19.84
CA GLU A 167 15.91 -9.05 -20.73
C GLU A 167 15.22 -10.23 -20.02
N ARG A 168 15.56 -10.48 -18.74
CA ARG A 168 14.91 -11.51 -17.91
C ARG A 168 13.57 -11.06 -17.37
N ASP A 169 13.33 -9.75 -17.34
CA ASP A 169 12.06 -9.16 -16.92
C ASP A 169 11.09 -9.08 -18.10
N ALA A 170 9.78 -9.22 -17.81
CA ALA A 170 8.73 -9.19 -18.83
C ALA A 170 8.82 -7.94 -19.74
N PRO A 171 8.41 -8.04 -21.01
CA PRO A 171 8.39 -6.90 -21.92
C PRO A 171 7.41 -5.81 -21.43
N ALA A 172 7.73 -4.56 -21.74
CA ALA A 172 6.85 -3.43 -21.45
C ALA A 172 5.58 -3.47 -22.31
N TRP A 173 4.46 -3.01 -21.77
CA TRP A 173 3.23 -2.79 -22.54
C TRP A 173 3.41 -1.68 -23.59
N LYS A 174 2.57 -1.68 -24.63
CA LYS A 174 2.60 -0.70 -25.73
C LYS A 174 1.23 -0.06 -25.91
N ILE A 175 1.19 1.25 -26.13
CA ILE A 175 -0.02 1.98 -26.54
C ILE A 175 0.18 2.56 -27.93
N LYS A 176 -0.77 2.31 -28.84
CA LYS A 176 -0.81 2.98 -30.14
C LYS A 176 -1.82 4.13 -30.08
N ALA A 177 -1.36 5.35 -30.31
CA ALA A 177 -2.21 6.54 -30.28
C ALA A 177 -1.74 7.54 -31.35
N ARG A 178 -2.67 8.05 -32.17
CA ARG A 178 -2.43 9.11 -33.16
C ARG A 178 -1.23 8.83 -34.08
N GLY A 179 -1.14 7.60 -34.60
CA GLY A 179 -0.05 7.17 -35.48
C GLY A 179 1.30 6.91 -34.79
N ARG A 180 1.38 7.07 -33.47
CA ARG A 180 2.60 6.81 -32.68
C ARG A 180 2.44 5.58 -31.80
N THR A 181 3.57 4.99 -31.41
CA THR A 181 3.64 3.90 -30.43
C THR A 181 4.41 4.36 -29.21
N PHE A 182 3.78 4.31 -28.04
CA PHE A 182 4.36 4.68 -26.75
C PHE A 182 4.64 3.45 -25.92
N MET A 183 5.79 3.43 -25.26
CA MET A 183 6.27 2.31 -24.46
C MET A 183 7.04 2.87 -23.26
N PRO A 184 6.78 2.42 -22.03
CA PRO A 184 7.48 2.93 -20.87
C PRO A 184 8.95 2.53 -20.87
N ASN A 185 9.79 3.38 -20.30
CA ASN A 185 11.21 3.08 -20.09
C ASN A 185 11.38 1.80 -19.25
N ARG A 186 12.40 0.99 -19.56
CA ARG A 186 12.76 -0.23 -18.81
C ARG A 186 13.55 0.09 -17.52
N ARG A 187 13.03 1.04 -16.75
CA ARG A 187 13.61 1.49 -15.49
C ARG A 187 12.51 1.96 -14.56
N ILE A 188 12.52 1.44 -13.35
CA ILE A 188 11.65 1.91 -12.28
C ILE A 188 12.24 3.18 -11.67
N THR A 189 11.40 4.16 -11.39
CA THR A 189 11.75 5.43 -10.79
C THR A 189 11.59 5.41 -9.28
N ALA A 190 12.18 6.41 -8.60
CA ALA A 190 12.05 6.56 -7.16
C ALA A 190 11.96 8.04 -6.76
N ASN A 191 11.23 8.33 -5.68
CA ASN A 191 11.15 9.64 -5.07
C ASN A 191 12.47 10.03 -4.39
N PRO A 192 12.75 11.34 -4.23
CA PRO A 192 13.95 11.80 -3.53
C PRO A 192 14.07 11.25 -2.10
N HIS A 193 12.96 11.19 -1.35
CA HIS A 193 12.96 10.67 0.02
C HIS A 193 13.32 9.18 0.11
N ALA A 194 13.03 8.38 -0.93
CA ALA A 194 13.40 6.98 -0.99
C ALA A 194 14.90 6.80 -1.25
N LEU A 195 15.48 7.61 -2.14
CA LEU A 195 16.91 7.63 -2.42
C LEU A 195 17.75 8.02 -1.20
N CYS A 196 17.19 8.85 -0.32
CA CYS A 196 17.83 9.29 0.91
C CYS A 196 17.60 8.36 2.12
N LEU A 197 16.92 7.21 1.96
CA LEU A 197 16.53 6.33 3.09
C LEU A 197 17.73 5.85 3.92
N LYS A 198 18.91 5.68 3.31
CA LYS A 198 20.15 5.34 4.02
C LYS A 198 20.44 6.32 5.19
N SER A 199 20.20 7.61 4.99
CA SER A 199 20.39 8.64 6.03
C SER A 199 19.42 8.51 7.19
N MET A 200 18.21 8.00 6.95
CA MET A 200 17.22 7.73 8.00
C MET A 200 17.56 6.43 8.76
N VAL A 201 18.08 5.41 8.07
CA VAL A 201 18.51 4.15 8.69
C VAL A 201 19.64 4.39 9.69
N TYR A 202 20.65 5.18 9.31
CA TYR A 202 21.82 5.49 10.12
C TYR A 202 21.77 6.86 10.80
N SER A 203 20.56 7.42 10.97
CA SER A 203 20.41 8.70 11.65
C SER A 203 20.85 8.61 13.11
N GLU A 204 21.55 9.63 13.59
CA GLU A 204 21.88 9.79 15.02
C GLU A 204 20.62 9.91 15.90
N LYS A 205 19.48 10.28 15.31
CA LYS A 205 18.18 10.37 15.99
C LYS A 205 17.43 9.03 16.03
N ARG A 206 18.03 7.94 15.55
CA ARG A 206 17.40 6.61 15.56
C ARG A 206 17.29 6.09 16.99
N ILE A 207 16.10 5.60 17.36
CA ILE A 207 15.91 4.85 18.62
C ILE A 207 16.61 3.49 18.49
N LEU A 208 17.74 3.33 19.19
CA LEU A 208 18.58 2.11 19.14
C LEU A 208 18.22 1.09 20.22
N HIS A 209 17.62 1.53 21.32
CA HIS A 209 17.33 0.71 22.49
C HIS A 209 15.95 1.07 23.07
N PRO A 210 15.30 0.15 23.79
CA PRO A 210 14.18 0.48 24.65
C PRO A 210 14.56 1.57 25.65
N MET A 211 13.65 2.51 25.87
CA MET A 211 13.85 3.65 26.77
C MET A 211 12.65 3.79 27.69
N LYS A 212 12.91 4.19 28.95
CA LYS A 212 11.90 4.43 29.98
C LYS A 212 12.11 5.83 30.56
N ARG A 213 11.04 6.58 30.77
CA ARG A 213 11.12 7.90 31.39
C ARG A 213 11.65 7.76 32.83
N VAL A 214 12.59 8.62 33.23
CA VAL A 214 13.32 8.52 34.52
C VAL A 214 12.40 8.47 35.74
N ASP A 215 11.24 9.12 35.67
CA ASP A 215 10.30 9.33 36.77
C ASP A 215 8.99 8.54 36.60
N PHE A 216 9.00 7.50 35.75
CA PHE A 216 7.86 6.62 35.56
C PHE A 216 8.04 5.32 36.35
N ASP A 217 7.34 5.18 37.47
CA ASP A 217 7.22 3.91 38.19
C ASP A 217 5.85 3.27 37.93
N PRO A 218 5.76 2.10 37.26
CA PRO A 218 4.48 1.40 37.07
C PRO A 218 3.83 0.96 38.39
N ASN A 219 4.60 0.76 39.46
CA ASN A 219 4.12 0.31 40.77
C ASN A 219 4.04 1.42 41.82
N GLY A 220 4.35 2.66 41.43
CA GLY A 220 4.38 3.82 42.32
C GLY A 220 3.94 5.09 41.60
N GLU A 221 4.70 6.16 41.77
CA GLU A 221 4.41 7.46 41.15
C GLU A 221 4.67 7.43 39.64
N ARG A 222 3.59 7.61 38.87
CA ARG A 222 3.63 7.54 37.39
C ARG A 222 3.95 8.88 36.72
N ASN A 223 3.86 9.98 37.46
CA ASN A 223 4.15 11.36 37.04
C ASN A 223 3.68 11.74 35.62
N PRO A 224 2.37 11.67 35.29
CA PRO A 224 1.87 12.05 33.96
C PRO A 224 2.19 13.50 33.55
N GLN A 225 2.21 14.42 34.52
CA GLN A 225 2.50 15.86 34.37
C GLN A 225 3.92 16.17 33.86
N ASN A 226 4.81 15.18 33.90
CA ASN A 226 6.21 15.27 33.46
C ASN A 226 6.46 14.70 32.06
N ARG A 227 5.43 14.17 31.38
CA ARG A 227 5.53 13.72 29.98
C ARG A 227 5.93 14.90 29.08
N GLY A 228 6.99 14.73 28.30
CA GLY A 228 7.58 15.79 27.46
C GLY A 228 8.57 16.72 28.17
N LYS A 229 8.85 16.50 29.47
CA LYS A 229 9.80 17.28 30.28
C LYS A 229 10.95 16.41 30.80
N SER A 230 10.63 15.29 31.44
CA SER A 230 11.64 14.42 32.05
C SER A 230 12.42 13.61 31.01
N GLY A 231 13.69 13.34 31.33
CA GLY A 231 14.57 12.52 30.50
C GLY A 231 14.21 11.03 30.48
N TYR A 232 15.07 10.27 29.79
CA TYR A 232 14.88 8.82 29.60
C TYR A 232 16.15 8.07 29.98
N VAL A 233 15.97 6.86 30.52
CA VAL A 233 17.04 5.89 30.75
C VAL A 233 16.91 4.75 29.76
N ARG A 234 18.03 4.14 29.39
CA ARG A 234 18.04 2.89 28.64
C ARG A 234 17.58 1.75 29.55
N ILE A 235 16.73 0.88 29.02
CA ILE A 235 16.33 -0.37 29.68
C ILE A 235 16.50 -1.56 28.73
N SER A 236 16.40 -2.78 29.27
CA SER A 236 16.43 -4.00 28.46
C SER A 236 15.11 -4.22 27.71
N TRP A 237 15.11 -5.10 26.70
CA TRP A 237 13.88 -5.52 26.04
C TRP A 237 12.98 -6.30 27.00
N ASP A 238 13.54 -7.17 27.85
CA ASP A 238 12.76 -7.96 28.81
C ASP A 238 12.03 -7.05 29.80
N GLU A 239 12.72 -6.05 30.37
CA GLU A 239 12.09 -5.07 31.26
C GLU A 239 11.00 -4.27 30.55
N ALA A 240 11.26 -3.79 29.33
CA ALA A 240 10.29 -3.01 28.56
C ALA A 240 9.03 -3.84 28.25
N LEU A 241 9.20 -5.10 27.84
CA LEU A 241 8.12 -6.01 27.52
C LEU A 241 7.33 -6.40 28.76
N ASP A 242 7.99 -6.65 29.89
CA ASP A 242 7.32 -6.97 31.16
C ASP A 242 6.47 -5.80 31.65
N ILE A 243 7.01 -4.57 31.62
CA ILE A 243 6.25 -3.36 31.99
C ILE A 243 5.00 -3.22 31.11
N VAL A 244 5.15 -3.31 29.79
CA VAL A 244 4.04 -3.14 28.85
C VAL A 244 3.02 -4.28 28.97
N ALA A 245 3.47 -5.53 29.07
CA ALA A 245 2.59 -6.69 29.18
C ALA A 245 1.80 -6.69 30.50
N ASN A 246 2.44 -6.31 31.61
CA ASN A 246 1.77 -6.20 32.90
C ASN A 246 0.72 -5.08 32.90
N GLU A 247 1.01 -3.94 32.25
CA GLU A 247 0.01 -2.89 32.06
C GLU A 247 -1.17 -3.33 31.19
N ILE A 248 -0.92 -4.06 30.08
CA ILE A 248 -2.00 -4.63 29.26
C ILE A 248 -2.87 -5.57 30.09
N LYS A 249 -2.26 -6.49 30.84
CA LYS A 249 -2.99 -7.42 31.73
C LYS A 249 -3.82 -6.66 32.76
N ARG A 250 -3.21 -5.68 33.45
CA ARG A 250 -3.87 -4.86 34.47
C ARG A 250 -5.06 -4.09 33.91
N GLN A 251 -4.91 -3.44 32.75
CA GLN A 251 -5.98 -2.68 32.09
C GLN A 251 -7.13 -3.60 31.68
N LYS A 252 -6.82 -4.75 31.06
CA LYS A 252 -7.83 -5.76 30.69
C LYS A 252 -8.60 -6.28 31.89
N GLN A 253 -7.91 -6.61 32.99
CA GLN A 253 -8.52 -7.17 34.19
C GLN A 253 -9.37 -6.14 34.94
N LYS A 254 -8.90 -4.88 35.03
CA LYS A 254 -9.55 -3.85 35.87
C LYS A 254 -10.65 -3.07 35.14
N TYR A 255 -10.48 -2.79 33.84
CA TYR A 255 -11.36 -1.89 33.09
C TYR A 255 -11.87 -2.49 31.77
N GLY A 256 -11.44 -3.71 31.43
CA GLY A 256 -11.74 -4.34 30.15
C GLY A 256 -10.84 -3.84 29.00
N PRO A 257 -10.84 -4.56 27.87
CA PRO A 257 -9.95 -4.29 26.73
C PRO A 257 -10.19 -2.91 26.07
N GLY A 258 -11.39 -2.34 26.20
CA GLY A 258 -11.71 -1.01 25.65
C GLY A 258 -10.94 0.15 26.31
N SER A 259 -10.29 -0.08 27.46
CA SER A 259 -9.45 0.92 28.14
C SER A 259 -8.06 1.10 27.48
N ILE A 260 -7.69 0.25 26.53
CA ILE A 260 -6.39 0.27 25.85
C ILE A 260 -6.59 0.93 24.49
N THR A 261 -5.82 1.98 24.20
CA THR A 261 -5.84 2.64 22.89
C THR A 261 -4.55 2.38 22.13
N ILE A 262 -4.68 2.08 20.84
CA ILE A 262 -3.55 2.03 19.90
C ILE A 262 -3.77 3.11 18.85
N GLN A 263 -2.79 4.00 18.72
CA GLN A 263 -2.76 5.06 17.71
C GLN A 263 -1.55 4.83 16.79
N HIS A 264 -1.73 5.15 15.51
CA HIS A 264 -0.67 5.18 14.50
C HIS A 264 -0.97 6.31 13.51
N GLY A 265 -0.03 6.68 12.64
CA GLY A 265 -0.27 7.63 11.55
C GLY A 265 -0.93 6.96 10.33
N SER A 266 -1.46 7.76 9.38
CA SER A 266 -2.11 7.27 8.15
C SER A 266 -1.16 6.47 7.25
N HIS A 267 0.12 6.83 7.26
CA HIS A 267 1.18 6.15 6.51
C HIS A 267 2.13 5.38 7.42
N HIS A 268 2.79 4.38 6.85
CA HIS A 268 3.74 3.52 7.53
C HIS A 268 4.90 3.16 6.58
N GLN A 269 5.99 2.61 7.11
CA GLN A 269 7.04 2.00 6.29
C GLN A 269 6.44 0.91 5.37
N TRP A 270 6.94 0.84 4.14
CA TRP A 270 6.43 -0.10 3.16
C TRP A 270 6.66 -1.55 3.59
N GLY A 271 5.70 -2.42 3.30
CA GLY A 271 5.82 -3.87 3.51
C GLY A 271 4.52 -4.47 4.02
N ASN A 272 3.84 -5.27 3.19
CA ASN A 272 2.46 -5.72 3.43
C ASN A 272 2.26 -6.48 4.75
N VAL A 273 3.25 -7.30 5.15
CA VAL A 273 3.18 -8.07 6.41
C VAL A 273 3.37 -7.16 7.63
N ASN A 274 4.32 -6.22 7.57
CA ASN A 274 4.64 -5.35 8.69
C ASN A 274 3.81 -4.06 8.71
N TYR A 275 2.99 -3.82 7.68
CA TYR A 275 2.11 -2.67 7.61
C TYR A 275 1.11 -2.69 8.77
N TYR A 276 0.69 -1.52 9.23
CA TYR A 276 -0.19 -1.43 10.41
C TYR A 276 -1.51 -2.21 10.22
N LEU A 277 -2.05 -2.24 9.00
CA LEU A 277 -3.26 -3.01 8.65
C LEU A 277 -3.09 -4.53 8.84
N SER A 278 -1.85 -5.02 8.90
CA SER A 278 -1.54 -6.43 9.11
C SER A 278 -1.04 -6.68 10.53
N SER A 279 0.23 -6.37 10.82
CA SER A 279 0.87 -6.75 12.08
C SER A 279 0.29 -6.03 13.30
N LEU A 280 0.07 -4.71 13.21
CA LEU A 280 -0.46 -3.93 14.34
C LEU A 280 -1.92 -4.29 14.64
N MET A 281 -2.77 -4.38 13.62
CA MET A 281 -4.16 -4.79 13.79
C MET A 281 -4.28 -6.23 14.29
N ARG A 282 -3.41 -7.16 13.83
CA ARG A 282 -3.37 -8.53 14.37
C ARG A 282 -3.06 -8.52 15.86
N PHE A 283 -2.05 -7.76 16.29
CA PHE A 283 -1.72 -7.64 17.71
C PHE A 283 -2.86 -7.02 18.53
N GLY A 284 -3.42 -5.89 18.06
CA GLY A 284 -4.54 -5.21 18.71
C GLY A 284 -5.75 -6.12 18.88
N ASN A 285 -6.13 -6.87 17.84
CA ASN A 285 -7.26 -7.81 17.89
C ASN A 285 -7.06 -8.95 18.90
N LEU A 286 -5.81 -9.38 19.15
CA LEU A 286 -5.50 -10.44 20.13
C LEU A 286 -5.59 -9.93 21.57
N ILE A 287 -5.16 -8.69 21.83
CA ILE A 287 -5.21 -8.13 23.18
C ILE A 287 -6.57 -7.50 23.51
N GLY A 288 -7.29 -7.04 22.50
CA GLY A 288 -8.46 -6.18 22.64
C GLY A 288 -8.05 -4.72 22.90
N PHE A 289 -8.64 -3.78 22.16
CA PHE A 289 -8.31 -2.35 22.22
C PHE A 289 -9.45 -1.48 21.67
N THR A 290 -9.48 -0.21 22.07
CA THR A 290 -10.25 0.85 21.42
C THR A 290 -9.45 1.41 20.25
N ARG A 291 -10.01 1.24 19.05
CA ARG A 291 -9.42 1.75 17.81
C ARG A 291 -9.74 3.24 17.67
N VAL A 292 -8.70 4.07 17.55
CA VAL A 292 -8.86 5.45 17.07
C VAL A 292 -8.89 5.38 15.55
N HIS A 293 -10.10 5.49 14.99
CA HIS A 293 -10.27 5.45 13.55
C HIS A 293 -9.75 6.75 12.93
N HIS A 294 -9.01 6.63 11.84
CA HIS A 294 -8.57 7.78 11.06
C HIS A 294 -9.77 8.44 10.39
N ASN A 295 -9.80 9.77 10.37
CA ASN A 295 -10.61 10.49 9.39
C ASN A 295 -10.10 10.16 7.97
N PRO A 296 -10.93 10.28 6.92
CA PRO A 296 -10.50 10.05 5.55
C PRO A 296 -9.69 11.26 5.04
N ASP A 297 -8.58 11.57 5.72
CA ASP A 297 -7.72 12.76 5.53
C ASP A 297 -7.40 13.07 4.06
N SER A 298 -7.21 12.01 3.28
CA SER A 298 -6.80 12.07 1.91
C SER A 298 -7.96 12.36 0.95
N TRP A 299 -9.19 12.14 1.41
CA TRP A 299 -10.42 12.07 0.63
C TRP A 299 -11.56 12.94 1.16
N GLU A 300 -11.39 13.71 2.23
CA GLU A 300 -12.47 14.38 2.99
C GLU A 300 -13.68 14.83 2.14
N GLY A 301 -13.51 15.80 1.23
CA GLY A 301 -14.60 16.28 0.38
C GLY A 301 -15.17 15.26 -0.61
N TRP A 302 -14.36 14.28 -1.03
CA TRP A 302 -14.85 13.15 -1.84
C TRP A 302 -15.74 12.23 -1.01
N TYR A 303 -15.30 11.86 0.19
CA TYR A 303 -16.00 10.94 1.08
C TYR A 303 -17.28 11.56 1.67
N TRP A 304 -17.19 12.80 2.16
CA TRP A 304 -18.30 13.52 2.82
C TRP A 304 -19.14 14.39 1.87
N GLY A 305 -18.76 14.49 0.60
CA GLY A 305 -19.42 15.35 -0.39
C GLY A 305 -19.76 14.60 -1.66
N ALA A 306 -18.75 14.34 -2.50
CA ALA A 306 -18.95 13.73 -3.82
C ALA A 306 -19.67 12.38 -3.74
N GLN A 307 -19.33 11.54 -2.76
CA GLN A 307 -19.92 10.21 -2.57
C GLN A 307 -21.46 10.24 -2.53
N HIS A 308 -22.06 11.30 -1.98
CA HIS A 308 -23.52 11.44 -1.90
C HIS A 308 -24.18 11.74 -3.25
N HIS A 309 -23.41 12.12 -4.28
CA HIS A 309 -23.94 12.44 -5.61
C HIS A 309 -23.88 11.27 -6.59
N TYR A 310 -22.96 10.32 -6.38
CA TYR A 310 -22.71 9.25 -7.36
C TYR A 310 -22.23 7.91 -6.75
N GLY A 311 -22.21 7.79 -5.43
CA GLY A 311 -21.77 6.59 -4.73
C GLY A 311 -20.25 6.43 -4.68
N ASN A 312 -19.74 5.27 -5.12
CA ASN A 312 -18.31 4.91 -5.04
C ASN A 312 -17.72 4.84 -3.61
N SER A 313 -18.54 4.42 -2.63
CA SER A 313 -18.09 4.26 -1.24
C SER A 313 -16.95 3.26 -1.07
N LEU A 314 -16.88 2.21 -1.89
CA LEU A 314 -15.75 1.26 -1.93
C LEU A 314 -14.41 1.93 -2.30
N ARG A 315 -14.45 3.12 -2.90
CA ARG A 315 -13.31 3.95 -3.26
C ARG A 315 -13.32 5.28 -2.52
N VAL A 316 -13.99 5.36 -1.37
CA VAL A 316 -14.07 6.57 -0.54
C VAL A 316 -14.48 7.83 -1.32
N GLY A 317 -15.41 7.67 -2.27
CA GLY A 317 -15.93 8.75 -3.11
C GLY A 317 -15.04 9.13 -4.31
N LEU A 318 -14.05 8.31 -4.67
CA LEU A 318 -13.19 8.54 -5.85
C LEU A 318 -13.71 7.87 -7.13
N PRO A 319 -13.64 8.55 -8.30
CA PRO A 319 -13.88 7.94 -9.60
C PRO A 319 -13.00 6.71 -9.90
N GLY A 320 -13.48 5.83 -10.77
CA GLY A 320 -12.71 4.71 -11.30
C GLY A 320 -11.59 5.17 -12.26
N HIS A 321 -10.54 4.37 -12.39
CA HIS A 321 -9.32 4.76 -13.12
C HIS A 321 -8.82 3.73 -14.15
N TYR A 322 -9.69 2.84 -14.64
CA TYR A 322 -9.31 1.77 -15.55
C TYR A 322 -9.20 2.24 -17.00
N GLY A 323 -8.12 1.88 -17.69
CA GLY A 323 -7.94 2.17 -19.13
C GLY A 323 -7.68 3.63 -19.50
N LEU A 324 -7.61 4.53 -18.52
CA LEU A 324 -7.60 5.97 -18.75
C LEU A 324 -6.37 6.49 -19.49
N VAL A 325 -5.21 5.85 -19.35
CA VAL A 325 -3.99 6.33 -20.04
C VAL A 325 -4.10 6.14 -21.54
N GLU A 326 -4.60 4.99 -21.98
CA GLU A 326 -4.77 4.70 -23.41
C GLU A 326 -5.85 5.58 -24.04
N ASP A 327 -7.00 5.72 -23.38
CA ASP A 327 -8.07 6.59 -23.86
C ASP A 327 -7.61 8.06 -23.94
N CYS A 328 -6.96 8.58 -22.88
CA CYS A 328 -6.46 9.94 -22.86
C CYS A 328 -5.49 10.23 -24.02
N LEU A 329 -4.49 9.35 -24.25
CA LEU A 329 -3.53 9.53 -25.34
C LEU A 329 -4.17 9.44 -26.73
N LYS A 330 -5.23 8.63 -26.90
CA LYS A 330 -5.95 8.54 -28.17
C LYS A 330 -6.84 9.75 -28.41
N GLU A 331 -7.64 10.12 -27.43
CA GLU A 331 -8.85 10.90 -27.63
C GLU A 331 -8.82 12.32 -27.04
N ALA A 332 -8.04 12.57 -25.98
CA ALA A 332 -8.12 13.83 -25.24
C ALA A 332 -7.49 15.00 -26.01
N GLU A 333 -8.17 16.12 -26.07
CA GLU A 333 -7.66 17.37 -26.66
C GLU A 333 -7.11 18.32 -25.59
N GLN A 334 -7.58 18.16 -24.35
CA GLN A 334 -7.21 19.01 -23.22
C GLN A 334 -7.16 18.21 -21.91
N ILE A 335 -6.25 18.57 -21.01
CA ILE A 335 -6.21 18.13 -19.61
C ILE A 335 -6.27 19.36 -18.70
N VAL A 336 -7.26 19.39 -17.80
CA VAL A 336 -7.41 20.43 -16.77
C VAL A 336 -6.96 19.86 -15.43
N PHE A 337 -5.76 20.22 -15.00
CA PHE A 337 -5.18 19.89 -13.69
C PHE A 337 -5.78 20.81 -12.63
N TRP A 338 -6.71 20.32 -11.84
CA TRP A 338 -7.36 21.10 -10.78
C TRP A 338 -6.95 20.57 -9.40
N SER A 339 -6.25 21.40 -8.62
CA SER A 339 -5.62 20.99 -7.36
C SER A 339 -4.76 19.72 -7.54
N SER A 340 -4.09 19.60 -8.68
CA SER A 340 -3.37 18.40 -9.11
C SER A 340 -1.90 18.73 -9.40
N ASP A 341 -1.02 18.15 -8.58
CA ASP A 341 0.44 18.21 -8.76
C ASP A 341 1.04 16.79 -8.78
N PRO A 342 0.84 16.02 -9.85
CA PRO A 342 1.36 14.66 -9.95
C PRO A 342 2.90 14.56 -9.93
N GLU A 343 3.64 15.61 -10.24
CA GLU A 343 5.11 15.58 -10.13
C GLU A 343 5.60 15.66 -8.68
N SER A 344 4.91 16.41 -7.81
CA SER A 344 5.25 16.45 -6.37
C SER A 344 4.62 15.30 -5.58
N THR A 345 3.37 14.96 -5.88
CA THR A 345 2.59 14.00 -5.07
C THR A 345 2.66 12.57 -5.61
N ASN A 346 2.97 12.41 -6.90
CA ASN A 346 3.09 11.11 -7.58
C ASN A 346 1.86 10.22 -7.43
N GLY A 347 0.69 10.84 -7.22
CA GLY A 347 -0.51 10.17 -6.76
C GLY A 347 -0.37 9.63 -5.34
N TYR A 348 0.39 8.55 -5.20
CA TYR A 348 0.78 7.86 -3.97
C TYR A 348 1.70 6.70 -4.35
N ALA A 349 2.87 6.60 -3.72
CA ALA A 349 3.78 5.46 -3.85
C ALA A 349 4.11 5.00 -5.28
N SER A 350 4.07 5.91 -6.25
CA SER A 350 4.26 5.62 -7.67
C SER A 350 5.39 6.42 -8.33
N ALA A 351 6.17 7.16 -7.54
CA ALA A 351 7.32 7.95 -8.01
C ALA A 351 7.07 8.73 -9.31
N TYR A 352 8.09 8.83 -10.16
CA TYR A 352 8.04 9.57 -11.42
C TYR A 352 7.61 8.70 -12.61
N GLU A 353 6.93 7.57 -12.35
CA GLU A 353 6.51 6.61 -13.39
C GLU A 353 5.61 7.24 -14.46
N ALA A 354 4.84 8.26 -14.06
CA ALA A 354 3.86 8.93 -14.92
C ALA A 354 4.41 10.18 -15.63
N THR A 355 5.60 10.67 -15.26
CA THR A 355 6.20 11.87 -15.85
C THR A 355 6.37 11.69 -17.36
N GLN A 356 6.85 10.51 -17.80
CA GLN A 356 6.97 10.17 -19.22
C GLN A 356 5.62 10.20 -19.96
N ARG A 357 4.53 9.77 -19.31
CA ARG A 357 3.20 9.72 -19.93
C ARG A 357 2.67 11.13 -20.19
N ARG A 358 2.95 12.07 -19.28
CA ARG A 358 2.63 13.49 -19.48
C ARG A 358 3.47 14.14 -20.59
N PHE A 359 4.73 13.74 -20.76
CA PHE A 359 5.51 14.13 -21.94
C PHE A 359 4.90 13.58 -23.24
N TRP A 360 4.45 12.33 -23.28
CA TRP A 360 3.76 11.79 -24.46
C TRP A 360 2.50 12.59 -24.81
N ALA A 361 1.69 12.97 -23.81
CA ALA A 361 0.52 13.83 -24.03
C ALA A 361 0.92 15.20 -24.62
N LYS A 362 2.03 15.79 -24.14
CA LYS A 362 2.57 17.04 -24.70
C LYS A 362 3.05 16.86 -26.14
N GLU A 363 3.73 15.76 -26.46
CA GLU A 363 4.13 15.43 -27.84
C GLU A 363 2.94 15.23 -28.79
N LEU A 364 1.79 14.80 -28.26
CA LEU A 364 0.53 14.65 -29.01
C LEU A 364 -0.27 15.95 -29.14
N GLY A 365 0.26 17.07 -28.63
CA GLY A 365 -0.39 18.38 -28.71
C GLY A 365 -1.60 18.54 -27.81
N ILE A 366 -1.70 17.78 -26.71
CA ILE A 366 -2.79 17.89 -25.75
C ILE A 366 -2.58 19.15 -24.89
N ASP A 367 -3.59 20.02 -24.83
CA ASP A 367 -3.50 21.28 -24.10
C ASP A 367 -3.52 21.08 -22.59
N PHE A 368 -2.63 21.75 -21.85
CA PHE A 368 -2.61 21.70 -20.38
C PHE A 368 -3.08 23.01 -19.75
N ILE A 369 -3.98 22.89 -18.79
CA ILE A 369 -4.50 23.98 -17.95
C ILE A 369 -4.33 23.57 -16.49
N HIS A 370 -3.85 24.49 -15.65
CA HIS A 370 -3.57 24.25 -14.24
C HIS A 370 -4.37 25.25 -13.40
N ILE A 371 -5.26 24.75 -12.54
CA ILE A 371 -6.05 25.53 -11.58
C ILE A 371 -5.55 25.17 -10.19
N ASP A 372 -4.75 26.07 -9.62
CA ASP A 372 -4.07 25.87 -8.33
C ASP A 372 -3.66 27.24 -7.77
N PRO A 373 -3.86 27.53 -6.47
CA PRO A 373 -3.34 28.76 -5.86
C PRO A 373 -1.83 28.93 -5.99
N HIS A 374 -1.09 27.83 -6.12
CA HIS A 374 0.36 27.80 -6.27
C HIS A 374 0.74 27.31 -7.67
N LEU A 375 1.73 27.96 -8.30
CA LEU A 375 2.33 27.47 -9.55
C LEU A 375 3.16 26.21 -9.23
N ASN A 376 2.49 25.07 -9.14
CA ASN A 376 3.04 23.82 -8.64
C ASN A 376 4.07 23.18 -9.61
N ALA A 377 4.75 22.11 -9.17
CA ALA A 377 5.87 21.53 -9.93
C ALA A 377 5.44 20.98 -11.30
N THR A 378 4.23 20.42 -11.38
CA THR A 378 3.64 19.94 -12.64
C THR A 378 3.41 21.09 -13.62
N ALA A 379 2.84 22.20 -13.15
CA ALA A 379 2.62 23.40 -13.97
C ALA A 379 3.94 24.01 -14.47
N GLN A 380 4.96 24.08 -13.60
CA GLN A 380 6.29 24.57 -13.97
C GLN A 380 6.99 23.68 -15.01
N LEU A 381 6.90 22.35 -14.85
CA LEU A 381 7.60 21.40 -15.73
C LEU A 381 6.98 21.30 -17.11
N PHE A 382 5.65 21.17 -17.20
CA PHE A 382 4.98 20.92 -18.47
C PHE A 382 4.52 22.19 -19.17
N GLY A 383 4.39 23.31 -18.43
CA GLY A 383 3.82 24.54 -18.93
C GLY A 383 2.31 24.43 -19.18
N GLY A 384 1.79 25.35 -19.99
CA GLY A 384 0.35 25.50 -20.21
C GLY A 384 -0.20 26.72 -19.47
N ARG A 385 -1.52 26.83 -19.40
CA ARG A 385 -2.18 27.97 -18.76
C ARG A 385 -2.32 27.73 -17.26
N TRP A 386 -1.63 28.50 -16.43
CA TRP A 386 -1.89 28.53 -14.99
C TRP A 386 -2.94 29.58 -14.63
N ILE A 387 -3.89 29.19 -13.78
CA ILE A 387 -4.98 30.00 -13.25
C ILE A 387 -4.82 30.05 -11.72
N PRO A 388 -4.27 31.16 -11.18
CA PRO A 388 -4.10 31.33 -9.74
C PRO A 388 -5.45 31.62 -9.10
N ILE A 389 -6.04 30.61 -8.49
CA ILE A 389 -7.29 30.76 -7.73
C ILE A 389 -6.97 31.07 -6.27
N LYS A 390 -7.77 31.93 -5.61
CA LYS A 390 -7.70 32.07 -4.15
C LYS A 390 -8.00 30.71 -3.49
N PRO A 391 -7.30 30.34 -2.40
CA PRO A 391 -7.58 29.09 -1.71
C PRO A 391 -9.04 29.00 -1.24
N THR A 392 -9.64 27.81 -1.36
CA THR A 392 -11.00 27.48 -0.86
C THR A 392 -12.17 28.11 -1.62
N THR A 393 -11.92 28.81 -2.72
CA THR A 393 -12.97 29.45 -3.54
C THR A 393 -13.28 28.68 -4.82
N ASP A 394 -12.72 27.48 -5.00
CA ASP A 394 -12.87 26.64 -6.19
C ASP A 394 -14.32 26.31 -6.54
N ALA A 395 -15.20 26.23 -5.53
CA ALA A 395 -16.61 25.99 -5.73
C ALA A 395 -17.29 27.10 -6.56
N ALA A 396 -16.92 28.37 -6.35
CA ALA A 396 -17.43 29.51 -7.10
C ALA A 396 -16.95 29.48 -8.56
N LEU A 397 -15.68 29.15 -8.79
CA LEU A 397 -15.14 29.00 -10.15
C LEU A 397 -15.88 27.89 -10.93
N ALA A 398 -16.09 26.74 -10.29
CA ALA A 398 -16.79 25.61 -10.94
C ALA A 398 -18.26 25.93 -11.26
N LEU A 399 -18.97 26.58 -10.33
CA LEU A 399 -20.35 27.07 -10.58
C LEU A 399 -20.40 27.99 -11.79
N SER A 400 -19.44 28.90 -11.90
CA SER A 400 -19.38 29.85 -13.01
C SER A 400 -19.05 29.22 -14.35
N ILE A 401 -18.20 28.20 -14.38
CA ILE A 401 -17.98 27.40 -15.59
C ILE A 401 -19.29 26.71 -16.03
N MET A 402 -20.00 26.08 -15.09
CA MET A 402 -21.28 25.42 -15.38
C MET A 402 -22.37 26.40 -15.81
N GLN A 403 -22.39 27.61 -15.24
CA GLN A 403 -23.31 28.69 -15.64
C GLN A 403 -23.13 29.05 -17.12
N VAL A 404 -21.88 29.26 -17.57
CA VAL A 404 -21.57 29.52 -18.98
C VAL A 404 -21.97 28.35 -19.86
N TRP A 405 -21.77 27.10 -19.42
CA TRP A 405 -22.20 25.94 -20.17
C TRP A 405 -23.71 25.85 -20.34
N ILE A 406 -24.48 26.18 -19.29
CA ILE A 406 -25.95 26.20 -19.35
C ILE A 406 -26.42 27.29 -20.32
N GLU A 407 -25.90 28.51 -20.16
CA GLU A 407 -26.31 29.67 -20.94
C GLU A 407 -25.97 29.53 -22.44
N GLU A 408 -24.78 29.02 -22.76
CA GLU A 408 -24.33 28.83 -24.14
C GLU A 408 -24.67 27.44 -24.72
N GLY A 409 -25.29 26.55 -23.93
CA GLY A 409 -25.62 25.19 -24.35
C GLY A 409 -24.42 24.28 -24.64
N LEU A 410 -23.31 24.47 -23.91
CA LEU A 410 -22.01 23.78 -24.10
C LEU A 410 -21.84 22.54 -23.20
N TYR A 411 -22.92 21.78 -23.03
CA TYR A 411 -22.94 20.55 -22.23
C TYR A 411 -23.69 19.43 -22.96
N ASP A 412 -23.44 18.20 -22.55
CA ASP A 412 -24.04 16.99 -23.10
C ASP A 412 -25.47 16.80 -22.58
N LYS A 413 -26.43 17.39 -23.30
CA LYS A 413 -27.85 17.38 -22.92
C LYS A 413 -28.41 15.95 -22.80
N ASP A 414 -28.01 15.05 -23.69
CA ASP A 414 -28.49 13.66 -23.68
C ASP A 414 -27.97 12.91 -22.46
N TYR A 415 -26.69 13.08 -22.11
CA TYR A 415 -26.13 12.49 -20.91
C TYR A 415 -26.83 13.02 -19.66
N VAL A 416 -26.98 14.34 -19.55
CA VAL A 416 -27.66 14.96 -18.41
C VAL A 416 -29.08 14.42 -18.27
N ALA A 417 -29.86 14.41 -19.36
CA ALA A 417 -31.25 13.93 -19.34
C ALA A 417 -31.40 12.45 -18.94
N THR A 418 -30.42 11.60 -19.28
CA THR A 418 -30.56 10.14 -19.13
C THR A 418 -29.74 9.55 -17.98
N ARG A 419 -28.74 10.27 -17.45
CA ARG A 419 -27.76 9.76 -16.47
C ARG A 419 -27.67 10.60 -15.20
N THR A 420 -28.49 11.63 -15.05
CA THR A 420 -28.50 12.49 -13.86
C THR A 420 -29.91 12.65 -13.31
N THR A 421 -30.02 13.16 -12.09
CA THR A 421 -31.29 13.50 -11.42
C THR A 421 -31.15 14.86 -10.74
N GLY A 422 -32.25 15.63 -10.66
CA GLY A 422 -32.26 16.93 -10.00
C GLY A 422 -31.54 18.05 -10.78
N PHE A 423 -31.37 17.89 -12.10
CA PHE A 423 -30.65 18.87 -12.91
C PHE A 423 -31.43 20.17 -13.10
N ASP A 424 -32.75 20.13 -13.19
CA ASP A 424 -33.57 21.33 -13.40
C ASP A 424 -33.53 22.25 -12.18
N GLU A 425 -33.64 21.69 -10.98
CA GLU A 425 -33.48 22.43 -9.72
C GLU A 425 -32.07 22.98 -9.58
N TRP A 426 -31.05 22.16 -9.89
CA TRP A 426 -29.66 22.63 -9.89
C TRP A 426 -29.41 23.76 -10.89
N ARG A 427 -29.98 23.65 -12.09
CA ARG A 427 -29.92 24.68 -13.14
C ARG A 427 -30.55 25.97 -12.64
N ALA A 428 -31.73 25.92 -12.03
CA ALA A 428 -32.41 27.09 -11.48
C ALA A 428 -31.51 27.82 -10.45
N TYR A 429 -30.85 27.09 -9.55
CA TYR A 429 -29.88 27.66 -8.62
C TYR A 429 -28.66 28.30 -9.32
N VAL A 430 -28.06 27.61 -10.30
CA VAL A 430 -26.88 28.11 -11.02
C VAL A 430 -27.20 29.36 -11.85
N MET A 431 -28.40 29.40 -12.43
CA MET A 431 -28.89 30.53 -13.22
C MET A 431 -29.47 31.66 -12.36
N GLY A 432 -29.55 31.50 -11.04
CA GLY A 432 -30.06 32.52 -10.11
C GLY A 432 -31.58 32.64 -10.08
N GLU A 433 -32.30 31.66 -10.63
CA GLU A 433 -33.77 31.61 -10.63
C GLU A 433 -34.32 31.30 -9.22
N GLU A 434 -33.54 30.60 -8.38
CA GLU A 434 -33.92 30.25 -6.99
C GLU A 434 -33.53 31.33 -5.97
N ASP A 435 -32.31 31.88 -6.07
CA ASP A 435 -31.71 32.76 -5.05
C ASP A 435 -31.49 34.21 -5.52
N GLY A 436 -31.87 34.53 -6.77
CA GLY A 436 -31.69 35.86 -7.37
C GLY A 436 -30.25 36.20 -7.76
N ILE A 437 -29.30 35.26 -7.64
CA ILE A 437 -27.87 35.51 -7.89
C ILE A 437 -27.38 34.55 -8.98
N PRO A 438 -27.35 34.96 -10.25
CA PRO A 438 -26.76 34.13 -11.30
C PRO A 438 -25.27 33.94 -11.04
N LYS A 439 -24.78 32.71 -11.12
CA LYS A 439 -23.38 32.37 -10.81
C LYS A 439 -22.43 32.74 -11.95
N THR A 440 -22.49 33.97 -12.46
CA THR A 440 -21.78 34.43 -13.66
C THR A 440 -20.25 34.49 -13.49
N PRO A 441 -19.47 34.59 -14.59
CA PRO A 441 -18.03 34.87 -14.52
C PRO A 441 -17.67 36.12 -13.72
N GLU A 442 -18.50 37.16 -13.78
CA GLU A 442 -18.35 38.40 -13.03
C GLU A 442 -18.67 38.22 -11.53
N TRP A 443 -19.63 37.35 -11.19
CA TRP A 443 -19.95 37.02 -9.79
C TRP A 443 -18.79 36.33 -9.07
N GLN A 444 -18.13 35.35 -9.72
CA GLN A 444 -17.04 34.62 -9.07
C GLN A 444 -15.73 35.42 -9.01
N GLU A 445 -15.54 36.48 -9.81
CA GLU A 445 -14.26 37.21 -9.89
C GLU A 445 -13.81 37.81 -8.54
N PRO A 446 -14.66 38.53 -7.77
CA PRO A 446 -14.27 39.01 -6.45
C PRO A 446 -13.98 37.86 -5.46
N GLU A 447 -14.76 36.76 -5.54
CA GLU A 447 -14.59 35.58 -4.69
C GLU A 447 -13.25 34.90 -4.94
N THR A 448 -12.95 34.56 -6.19
CA THR A 448 -11.84 33.69 -6.56
C THR A 448 -10.55 34.45 -6.91
N GLY A 449 -10.66 35.73 -7.25
CA GLY A 449 -9.58 36.51 -7.85
C GLY A 449 -9.26 36.14 -9.30
N VAL A 450 -9.98 35.19 -9.92
CA VAL A 450 -9.78 34.81 -11.32
C VAL A 450 -10.61 35.74 -12.21
N PRO A 451 -10.00 36.45 -13.18
CA PRO A 451 -10.74 37.37 -14.03
C PRO A 451 -11.87 36.68 -14.82
N ALA A 452 -13.04 37.30 -14.89
CA ALA A 452 -14.23 36.77 -15.58
C ALA A 452 -13.94 36.33 -17.01
N ARG A 453 -13.13 37.10 -17.74
CA ARG A 453 -12.68 36.76 -19.11
C ARG A 453 -11.93 35.43 -19.19
N VAL A 454 -11.19 35.06 -18.15
CA VAL A 454 -10.43 33.79 -18.10
C VAL A 454 -11.39 32.63 -17.86
N VAL A 455 -12.35 32.78 -16.96
CA VAL A 455 -13.37 31.76 -16.68
C VAL A 455 -14.22 31.48 -17.91
N ARG A 456 -14.69 32.53 -18.59
CA ARG A 456 -15.46 32.41 -19.84
C ARG A 456 -14.66 31.71 -20.94
N ALA A 457 -13.38 32.05 -21.10
CA ALA A 457 -12.50 31.39 -22.07
C ALA A 457 -12.27 29.91 -21.73
N LEU A 458 -12.05 29.58 -20.45
CA LEU A 458 -11.91 28.21 -19.98
C LEU A 458 -13.19 27.41 -20.22
N ALA A 459 -14.35 27.93 -19.81
CA ALA A 459 -15.64 27.25 -19.98
C ALA A 459 -15.93 26.96 -21.46
N ARG A 460 -15.73 27.95 -22.34
CA ARG A 460 -15.92 27.78 -23.79
C ARG A 460 -14.93 26.79 -24.41
N SER A 461 -13.68 26.80 -23.96
CA SER A 461 -12.68 25.83 -24.45
C SER A 461 -13.04 24.42 -24.02
N TRP A 462 -13.40 24.23 -22.74
CA TRP A 462 -13.71 22.92 -22.17
C TRP A 462 -14.97 22.33 -22.82
N GLY A 463 -16.05 23.11 -22.92
CA GLY A 463 -17.31 22.65 -23.52
C GLY A 463 -17.26 22.35 -25.02
N LYS A 464 -16.13 22.65 -25.70
CA LYS A 464 -15.92 22.38 -27.13
C LYS A 464 -14.84 21.32 -27.40
N LYS A 465 -14.12 20.85 -26.38
CA LYS A 465 -13.00 19.93 -26.51
C LYS A 465 -13.23 18.67 -25.67
N LYS A 466 -12.76 17.53 -26.18
CA LYS A 466 -12.63 16.30 -25.39
C LYS A 466 -11.65 16.52 -24.25
N THR A 467 -12.18 16.74 -23.05
CA THR A 467 -11.40 17.22 -21.92
C THR A 467 -11.31 16.17 -20.82
N TYR A 468 -10.09 15.92 -20.39
CA TYR A 468 -9.80 15.17 -19.18
C TYR A 468 -9.73 16.11 -17.97
N LEU A 469 -10.48 15.81 -16.91
CA LEU A 469 -10.35 16.50 -15.64
C LEU A 469 -9.36 15.77 -14.74
N ALA A 470 -8.19 16.36 -14.56
CA ALA A 470 -7.18 15.93 -13.61
C ALA A 470 -7.49 16.51 -12.22
N ALA A 471 -8.53 16.01 -11.54
CA ALA A 471 -8.87 16.43 -10.19
C ALA A 471 -7.97 15.74 -9.16
N GLY A 472 -7.16 16.50 -8.43
CA GLY A 472 -6.31 15.96 -7.36
C GLY A 472 -5.11 15.12 -7.82
N GLY A 473 -4.34 14.60 -6.86
CA GLY A 473 -3.06 13.92 -7.11
C GLY A 473 -3.15 12.63 -7.95
N TYR A 474 -4.27 11.91 -7.88
CA TYR A 474 -4.53 10.76 -8.75
C TYR A 474 -5.12 11.13 -10.12
N GLY A 475 -5.56 12.38 -10.28
CA GLY A 475 -6.39 12.82 -11.40
C GLY A 475 -7.84 12.36 -11.30
N THR A 476 -8.11 11.37 -10.44
CA THR A 476 -9.44 10.87 -10.08
C THR A 476 -9.73 11.12 -8.59
N GLY A 477 -9.25 12.25 -8.07
CA GLY A 477 -9.42 12.73 -6.70
C GLY A 477 -8.14 12.78 -5.87
N LEU A 478 -8.31 12.79 -4.54
CA LEU A 478 -7.39 13.45 -3.59
C LEU A 478 -7.46 14.98 -3.76
N GLY A 479 -6.32 15.66 -3.79
CA GLY A 479 -6.23 17.11 -3.98
C GLY A 479 -6.33 17.88 -2.67
N GLY A 480 -5.50 18.91 -2.51
CA GLY A 480 -5.54 19.78 -1.34
C GLY A 480 -6.89 20.49 -1.19
N ALA A 481 -7.55 20.83 -2.30
CA ALA A 481 -8.86 21.47 -2.28
C ALA A 481 -9.93 20.63 -1.55
N CYS A 482 -9.85 19.29 -1.60
CA CYS A 482 -10.84 18.40 -0.98
C CYS A 482 -10.83 18.43 0.54
N ARG A 483 -9.74 18.87 1.17
CA ARG A 483 -9.53 18.84 2.64
C ARG A 483 -9.52 20.24 3.23
N SER A 484 -10.42 21.08 2.70
CA SER A 484 -10.65 22.45 3.13
C SER A 484 -12.10 22.64 3.58
N ALA A 485 -12.43 23.80 4.14
CA ALA A 485 -13.79 24.12 4.60
C ALA A 485 -14.85 23.99 3.50
N THR A 486 -14.48 24.21 2.23
CA THR A 486 -15.35 24.08 1.06
C THR A 486 -15.09 22.81 0.25
N GLY A 487 -14.25 21.90 0.77
CA GLY A 487 -13.75 20.74 0.04
C GLY A 487 -14.83 19.78 -0.44
N SER A 488 -15.92 19.63 0.32
CA SER A 488 -17.09 18.84 -0.10
C SER A 488 -17.76 19.43 -1.34
N GLN A 489 -17.86 20.76 -1.44
CA GLN A 489 -18.44 21.42 -2.61
C GLN A 489 -17.49 21.35 -3.82
N TRP A 490 -16.19 21.53 -3.61
CA TRP A 490 -15.21 21.34 -4.68
C TRP A 490 -15.32 19.94 -5.29
N ALA A 491 -15.26 18.89 -4.46
CA ALA A 491 -15.32 17.51 -4.94
C ALA A 491 -16.65 17.19 -5.63
N ARG A 492 -17.77 17.67 -5.09
CA ARG A 492 -19.09 17.58 -5.75
C ARG A 492 -19.07 18.21 -7.14
N HIS A 493 -18.57 19.43 -7.26
CA HIS A 493 -18.56 20.14 -8.52
C HIS A 493 -17.67 19.47 -9.56
N MET A 494 -16.57 18.82 -9.16
CA MET A 494 -15.77 18.01 -10.09
C MET A 494 -16.62 16.89 -10.73
N ILE A 495 -17.48 16.22 -9.94
CA ILE A 495 -18.41 15.21 -10.44
C ILE A 495 -19.49 15.84 -11.34
N LEU A 496 -20.12 16.92 -10.90
CA LEU A 496 -21.20 17.57 -11.65
C LEU A 496 -20.71 18.09 -13.01
N MET A 497 -19.54 18.73 -13.05
CA MET A 497 -18.97 19.21 -14.30
C MET A 497 -18.70 18.07 -15.28
N MET A 498 -18.15 16.95 -14.80
CA MET A 498 -17.91 15.79 -15.66
C MET A 498 -19.21 15.13 -16.12
N ALA A 499 -20.23 15.06 -15.28
CA ALA A 499 -21.55 14.60 -15.69
C ALA A 499 -22.14 15.50 -16.79
N MET A 500 -22.03 16.83 -16.66
CA MET A 500 -22.45 17.78 -17.69
C MET A 500 -21.69 17.60 -19.00
N GLN A 501 -20.42 17.18 -18.98
CA GLN A 501 -19.62 16.97 -20.19
C GLN A 501 -19.77 15.58 -20.82
N GLY A 502 -20.58 14.68 -20.25
CA GLY A 502 -20.80 13.35 -20.79
C GLY A 502 -19.74 12.33 -20.32
N TRP A 503 -19.47 12.29 -19.01
CA TRP A 503 -18.45 11.44 -18.41
C TRP A 503 -18.53 9.96 -18.83
N GLY A 504 -17.41 9.46 -19.35
CA GLY A 504 -17.21 8.05 -19.74
C GLY A 504 -17.15 7.85 -21.25
N LYS A 505 -17.49 8.87 -22.05
CA LYS A 505 -17.29 8.87 -23.50
C LYS A 505 -15.78 8.93 -23.83
N PRO A 506 -15.35 8.42 -25.01
CA PRO A 506 -13.96 8.49 -25.44
C PRO A 506 -13.43 9.93 -25.42
N GLY A 507 -12.38 10.20 -24.64
CA GLY A 507 -11.79 11.53 -24.49
C GLY A 507 -12.39 12.41 -23.38
N VAL A 508 -13.44 11.96 -22.69
CA VAL A 508 -14.10 12.71 -21.60
C VAL A 508 -14.09 11.88 -20.32
N ASN A 509 -13.07 12.09 -19.50
CA ASN A 509 -12.90 11.34 -18.25
C ASN A 509 -12.14 12.11 -17.18
N PHE A 510 -12.06 11.53 -15.99
CA PHE A 510 -11.08 11.95 -15.00
C PHE A 510 -9.69 11.41 -15.37
N GLY A 511 -8.62 12.07 -14.94
CA GLY A 511 -7.27 11.52 -15.03
C GLY A 511 -6.19 12.54 -15.32
N ASN A 512 -5.00 12.30 -14.76
CA ASN A 512 -3.80 13.12 -14.93
C ASN A 512 -2.60 12.29 -15.44
N LEU A 513 -2.92 11.17 -16.10
CA LEU A 513 -1.99 10.15 -16.58
C LEU A 513 -1.18 9.45 -15.47
N GLN A 514 -1.51 9.64 -14.18
CA GLN A 514 -0.83 8.95 -13.08
C GLN A 514 -1.25 7.48 -12.97
N ILE A 515 -2.56 7.22 -13.00
CA ILE A 515 -3.17 5.89 -12.86
C ILE A 515 -3.88 5.51 -14.18
N GLY A 516 -4.09 4.20 -14.40
CA GLY A 516 -4.81 3.69 -15.55
C GLY A 516 -3.92 3.25 -16.72
N ALA A 517 -2.63 3.03 -16.46
CA ALA A 517 -1.75 2.34 -17.40
C ALA A 517 -2.22 0.89 -17.61
N PRO A 518 -1.91 0.27 -18.76
CA PRO A 518 -2.19 -1.14 -18.98
C PRO A 518 -1.61 -2.03 -17.88
N VAL A 519 -2.42 -2.95 -17.36
CA VAL A 519 -2.01 -3.95 -16.35
C VAL A 519 -2.41 -5.32 -16.85
N ASP A 520 -1.47 -6.28 -16.78
CA ASP A 520 -1.76 -7.68 -17.01
C ASP A 520 -2.29 -8.33 -15.71
N SER A 521 -3.61 -8.52 -15.64
CA SER A 521 -4.25 -9.19 -14.51
C SER A 521 -4.16 -10.72 -14.55
N THR A 522 -3.53 -11.30 -15.57
CA THR A 522 -3.32 -12.74 -15.70
C THR A 522 -1.99 -13.21 -15.09
N PHE A 523 -1.13 -12.27 -14.67
CA PHE A 523 0.14 -12.58 -14.04
C PHE A 523 -0.05 -13.13 -12.62
N TYR A 524 0.09 -14.46 -12.48
CA TYR A 524 0.26 -15.11 -11.20
C TYR A 524 1.76 -15.18 -10.89
N LEU A 525 2.15 -14.71 -9.69
CA LEU A 525 3.45 -15.01 -9.08
C LEU A 525 3.55 -16.53 -8.88
N VAL A 526 3.94 -17.24 -9.93
CA VAL A 526 4.46 -18.59 -9.78
C VAL A 526 5.83 -18.39 -9.15
N LEU A 527 5.90 -18.55 -7.83
CA LEU A 527 7.14 -18.85 -7.14
C LEU A 527 7.68 -20.16 -7.73
N ARG A 528 8.27 -20.11 -8.92
CA ARG A 528 9.31 -21.05 -9.30
C ARG A 528 10.42 -20.75 -8.32
N ALA A 529 10.41 -21.47 -7.20
CA ALA A 529 11.61 -21.71 -6.45
C ALA A 529 12.72 -21.96 -7.49
N ILE A 530 13.77 -21.15 -7.40
CA ILE A 530 14.98 -21.29 -8.18
C ILE A 530 15.58 -22.63 -7.78
N TRP A 531 15.04 -23.71 -8.32
CA TRP A 531 15.68 -25.00 -8.36
C TRP A 531 16.69 -24.89 -9.49
N GLY A 532 17.88 -24.41 -9.15
CA GLY A 532 19.04 -24.56 -10.02
C GLY A 532 19.23 -26.04 -10.35
N LYS A 533 19.67 -26.31 -11.58
CA LYS A 533 20.24 -27.60 -11.97
C LYS A 533 21.36 -28.01 -11.02
#